data_AF-A0A968TR30-F1
#
_entry.id   AF-A0A968TR30-F1
#
_cell.length_a   1.000
_cell.length_b   1.000
_cell.length_c   1.000
_cell.angle_alpha   90.00
_cell.angle_beta   90.00
_cell.angle_gamma   90.00
#
_symmetry.space_group_name_H-M   'P 1'
#
loop_
_entity.id
_entity.type
_entity.pdbx_description
1 polymer ?
#
loop_
_entity_poly.entity_id
_entity_poly.type
_entity_poly.pdbx_seq_one_letter_code
_entity_poly.pdbx_strand_id
1 'polypeptide(L)'
;ALKFNANNPAEFAKSVSEADKIRKEIEQKVKLVEQTNKEAKGDLNTYTQAFKDLEKMVQDDIRDLQTRLKLPNLDAKEFSKQLFMNMIEGKLAGLGKYVEVAREYMPPKKTESEKQTKKDEQIVPPRRGQGVSVRFPVTTGYPLFWLKHAALSSELGQSEYSGNIKGEIKDVTSDPEYLGRPTLILAKGDFPQQGILGFDAKVTIDHTTDTPKESLNLTIGAFPVAGNTLSNSPDVKLAIAGAKGSSVLNATLVNQELTVDMKNIFSEVKYDLAAKNKIVHEIIDGVLRGIPTVTLNAGVRGSLSSFDVHINSNLGDELGKGFQKQLQAKLAEAQAQLRKLVDEKIGAEKTRLKSEMDKVIGDLTKNLDAKKAEADKAVQDAQKAIDGGKSQNPGKKLEQEGKKLLKKFGL
;
A
#
# COMPACT_ATOMS: atom_id res chain seq x y z
N ALA A 1 -12.62 -25.40 -84.12
CA ALA A 1 -11.29 -25.99 -84.41
C ALA A 1 -10.44 -24.93 -85.11
N LEU A 2 -9.55 -24.26 -84.37
CA LEU A 2 -8.68 -23.22 -84.91
C LEU A 2 -7.69 -23.84 -85.92
N LYS A 3 -7.61 -23.27 -87.14
CA LYS A 3 -6.61 -23.60 -88.16
C LYS A 3 -5.68 -22.41 -88.29
N PHE A 4 -4.40 -22.61 -88.00
CA PHE A 4 -3.37 -21.60 -88.14
C PHE A 4 -2.82 -21.62 -89.56
N ASN A 5 -2.93 -20.51 -90.30
CA ASN A 5 -2.17 -20.30 -91.52
C ASN A 5 -1.24 -19.10 -91.31
N ALA A 6 0.07 -19.34 -91.34
CA ALA A 6 1.10 -18.33 -91.06
C ALA A 6 1.24 -17.26 -92.16
N ASN A 7 0.43 -17.32 -93.23
CA ASN A 7 0.47 -16.38 -94.35
C ASN A 7 -0.64 -15.29 -94.31
N ASN A 8 -1.40 -15.16 -93.21
CA ASN A 8 -2.38 -14.07 -93.06
C ASN A 8 -2.28 -13.37 -91.68
N PRO A 9 -1.62 -12.20 -91.58
CA PRO A 9 -1.31 -11.53 -90.32
C PRO A 9 -2.56 -11.11 -89.50
N ALA A 10 -3.73 -10.96 -90.13
CA ALA A 10 -4.97 -10.60 -89.45
C ALA A 10 -5.58 -11.74 -88.61
N GLU A 11 -5.46 -13.00 -89.04
CA GLU A 11 -5.93 -14.16 -88.25
C GLU A 11 -4.96 -14.52 -87.11
N PHE A 12 -3.66 -14.29 -87.31
CA PHE A 12 -2.64 -14.43 -86.27
C PHE A 12 -2.84 -13.39 -85.16
N ALA A 13 -3.08 -12.12 -85.52
CA ALA A 13 -3.36 -11.06 -84.56
C ALA A 13 -4.65 -11.29 -83.74
N LYS A 14 -5.72 -11.84 -84.37
CA LYS A 14 -6.95 -12.24 -83.66
C LYS A 14 -6.71 -13.39 -82.68
N SER A 15 -5.96 -14.41 -83.09
CA SER A 15 -5.65 -15.58 -82.25
C SER A 15 -4.76 -15.23 -81.07
N VAL A 16 -3.80 -14.33 -81.27
CA VAL A 16 -2.95 -13.77 -80.20
C VAL A 16 -3.77 -12.87 -79.28
N SER A 17 -4.68 -12.05 -79.81
CA SER A 17 -5.57 -11.20 -79.01
C SER A 17 -6.55 -12.00 -78.15
N GLU A 18 -7.07 -13.14 -78.64
CA GLU A 18 -7.92 -14.03 -77.84
C GLU A 18 -7.11 -14.76 -76.76
N ALA A 19 -5.88 -15.21 -77.06
CA ALA A 19 -4.98 -15.80 -76.07
C ALA A 19 -4.60 -14.79 -74.97
N ASP A 20 -4.37 -13.52 -75.33
CA ASP A 20 -4.03 -12.44 -74.39
C ASP A 20 -5.24 -12.05 -73.52
N LYS A 21 -6.47 -12.14 -74.05
CA LYS A 21 -7.72 -12.01 -73.27
C LYS A 21 -7.86 -13.14 -72.24
N ILE A 22 -7.64 -14.39 -72.66
CA ILE A 22 -7.70 -15.55 -71.77
C ILE A 22 -6.62 -15.44 -70.69
N ARG A 23 -5.40 -14.98 -71.02
CA ARG A 23 -4.35 -14.71 -70.03
C ARG A 23 -4.80 -13.67 -69.00
N LYS A 24 -5.35 -12.54 -69.44
CA LYS A 24 -5.85 -11.48 -68.55
C LYS A 24 -7.00 -11.94 -67.66
N GLU A 25 -7.92 -12.77 -68.16
CA GLU A 25 -8.98 -13.36 -67.34
C GLU A 25 -8.42 -14.32 -66.27
N ILE A 26 -7.42 -15.12 -66.62
CA ILE A 26 -6.74 -16.00 -65.66
C ILE A 26 -5.99 -15.18 -64.61
N GLU A 27 -5.22 -14.16 -65.01
CA GLU A 27 -4.54 -13.24 -64.09
C GLU A 27 -5.52 -12.51 -63.16
N GLN A 28 -6.67 -12.06 -63.67
CA GLN A 28 -7.71 -11.44 -62.87
C GLN A 28 -8.32 -12.42 -61.85
N LYS A 29 -8.57 -13.68 -62.25
CA LYS A 29 -9.07 -14.71 -61.33
C LYS A 29 -8.02 -15.13 -60.30
N VAL A 30 -6.75 -15.20 -60.66
CA VAL A 30 -5.65 -15.43 -59.71
C VAL A 30 -5.55 -14.29 -58.71
N LYS A 31 -5.64 -13.04 -59.16
CA LYS A 31 -5.71 -11.88 -58.26
C LYS A 31 -6.92 -11.90 -57.34
N LEU A 32 -8.09 -12.30 -57.84
CA LEU A 32 -9.29 -12.47 -57.02
C LEU A 32 -9.06 -13.52 -55.92
N VAL A 33 -8.46 -14.66 -56.28
CA VAL A 33 -8.10 -15.74 -55.34
C VAL A 33 -7.05 -15.27 -54.31
N GLU A 34 -6.04 -14.50 -54.73
CA GLU A 34 -5.06 -13.90 -53.81
C GLU A 34 -5.72 -12.90 -52.84
N GLN A 35 -6.63 -12.07 -53.35
CA GLN A 35 -7.34 -11.09 -52.54
C GLN A 35 -8.27 -11.78 -51.53
N THR A 36 -9.04 -12.78 -51.95
CA THR A 36 -9.88 -13.59 -51.05
C THR A 36 -9.05 -14.33 -50.00
N ASN A 37 -7.85 -14.81 -50.34
CA ASN A 37 -6.93 -15.43 -49.37
C ASN A 37 -6.42 -14.40 -48.34
N LYS A 38 -6.15 -13.17 -48.79
CA LYS A 38 -5.70 -12.07 -47.93
C LYS A 38 -6.82 -11.61 -46.99
N GLU A 39 -8.04 -11.51 -47.49
CA GLU A 39 -9.24 -11.19 -46.70
C GLU A 39 -9.56 -12.30 -45.69
N ALA A 40 -9.55 -13.57 -46.10
CA ALA A 40 -9.75 -14.70 -45.21
C ALA A 40 -8.69 -14.78 -44.09
N LYS A 41 -7.41 -14.49 -44.39
CA LYS A 41 -6.35 -14.33 -43.38
C LYS A 41 -6.57 -13.12 -42.46
N GLY A 42 -7.12 -12.03 -43.00
CA GLY A 42 -7.49 -10.84 -42.23
C GLY A 42 -8.61 -11.14 -41.22
N ASP A 43 -9.70 -11.74 -41.68
CA ASP A 43 -10.81 -12.17 -40.84
C ASP A 43 -10.35 -13.16 -39.78
N LEU A 44 -9.41 -14.06 -40.11
CA LEU A 44 -8.81 -15.00 -39.18
C LEU A 44 -8.02 -14.37 -38.05
N ASN A 45 -7.22 -13.36 -38.37
CA ASN A 45 -6.54 -12.59 -37.34
C ASN A 45 -7.55 -11.90 -36.43
N THR A 46 -8.66 -11.41 -36.97
CA THR A 46 -9.77 -10.82 -36.20
C THR A 46 -10.43 -11.83 -35.26
N TYR A 47 -10.71 -13.06 -35.72
CA TYR A 47 -11.28 -14.11 -34.87
C TYR A 47 -10.30 -14.62 -33.80
N THR A 48 -9.03 -14.76 -34.14
CA THR A 48 -7.98 -15.15 -33.17
C THR A 48 -7.78 -14.05 -32.13
N GLN A 49 -7.90 -12.79 -32.54
CA GLN A 49 -7.86 -11.65 -31.64
C GLN A 49 -9.09 -11.61 -30.73
N ALA A 50 -10.29 -11.86 -31.25
CA ALA A 50 -11.51 -11.96 -30.44
C ALA A 50 -11.40 -13.05 -29.35
N PHE A 51 -10.72 -14.17 -29.63
CA PHE A 51 -10.44 -15.20 -28.62
C PHE A 51 -9.45 -14.75 -27.54
N LYS A 52 -8.41 -13.98 -27.91
CA LYS A 52 -7.49 -13.36 -26.94
C LYS A 52 -8.18 -12.30 -26.11
N ASP A 53 -9.10 -11.54 -26.70
CA ASP A 53 -9.87 -10.51 -26.01
C ASP A 53 -10.84 -11.11 -24.99
N LEU A 54 -11.40 -12.30 -25.27
CA LEU A 54 -12.19 -13.08 -24.31
C LEU A 54 -11.36 -13.51 -23.09
N GLU A 55 -10.11 -13.92 -23.32
CA GLU A 55 -9.15 -14.24 -22.27
C GLU A 55 -8.82 -13.01 -21.42
N LYS A 56 -8.68 -11.86 -22.08
CA LYS A 56 -8.44 -10.57 -21.44
C LYS A 56 -9.64 -10.10 -20.61
N MET A 57 -10.87 -10.27 -21.11
CA MET A 57 -12.09 -9.99 -20.35
C MET A 57 -12.19 -10.82 -19.07
N VAL A 58 -11.85 -12.12 -19.13
CA VAL A 58 -11.80 -12.96 -17.92
C VAL A 58 -10.74 -12.45 -16.94
N GLN A 59 -9.56 -12.02 -17.42
CA GLN A 59 -8.54 -11.42 -16.53
C GLN A 59 -9.03 -10.12 -15.89
N ASP A 60 -9.70 -9.27 -16.66
CA ASP A 60 -10.18 -7.97 -16.23
C ASP A 60 -11.33 -8.12 -15.22
N ASP A 61 -12.24 -9.07 -15.42
CA ASP A 61 -13.31 -9.41 -14.45
C ASP A 61 -12.74 -9.95 -13.13
N ILE A 62 -11.71 -10.81 -13.19
CA ILE A 62 -11.00 -11.27 -11.99
C ILE A 62 -10.40 -10.08 -11.24
N ARG A 63 -9.78 -9.14 -11.97
CA ARG A 63 -9.17 -7.94 -11.38
C ARG A 63 -10.21 -6.97 -10.82
N ASP A 64 -11.36 -6.82 -11.47
CA ASP A 64 -12.47 -6.00 -10.97
C ASP A 64 -13.04 -6.59 -9.67
N LEU A 65 -13.25 -7.92 -9.61
CA LEU A 65 -13.66 -8.60 -8.38
C LEU A 65 -12.67 -8.38 -7.23
N GLN A 66 -11.36 -8.44 -7.51
CA GLN A 66 -10.33 -8.13 -6.50
C GLN A 66 -10.41 -6.70 -5.99
N THR A 67 -10.71 -5.76 -6.89
CA THR A 67 -10.82 -4.33 -6.55
C THR A 67 -12.09 -4.05 -5.74
N ARG A 68 -13.22 -4.66 -6.11
CA ARG A 68 -14.51 -4.55 -5.41
C ARG A 68 -14.49 -5.16 -4.02
N LEU A 69 -13.68 -6.20 -3.80
CA LEU A 69 -13.48 -6.79 -2.48
C LEU A 69 -12.71 -5.86 -1.51
N LYS A 70 -12.26 -4.68 -1.96
CA LYS A 70 -11.58 -3.66 -1.15
C LYS A 70 -10.53 -4.29 -0.23
N LEU A 71 -9.58 -5.01 -0.82
CA LEU A 71 -8.47 -5.58 -0.08
C LEU A 71 -7.80 -4.46 0.72
N PRO A 72 -7.92 -4.45 2.06
CA PRO A 72 -7.38 -3.36 2.83
C PRO A 72 -5.87 -3.39 2.65
N ASN A 73 -5.30 -2.30 2.16
CA ASN A 73 -3.89 -2.03 2.37
C ASN A 73 -3.74 -1.84 3.88
N LEU A 74 -3.45 -2.93 4.59
CA LEU A 74 -3.21 -2.91 6.02
C LEU A 74 -1.90 -2.17 6.24
N ASP A 75 -2.00 -0.87 6.51
CA ASP A 75 -0.86 -0.09 6.95
C ASP A 75 -0.43 -0.62 8.32
N ALA A 76 0.82 -1.10 8.38
CA ALA A 76 1.46 -1.58 9.59
C ALA A 76 1.41 -0.57 10.74
N LYS A 77 1.43 0.73 10.42
CA LYS A 77 1.30 1.82 11.41
C LYS A 77 -0.10 1.90 11.99
N GLU A 78 -1.13 1.85 11.15
CA GLU A 78 -2.52 1.84 11.62
C GLU A 78 -2.84 0.56 12.39
N PHE A 79 -2.27 -0.58 11.98
CA PHE A 79 -2.40 -1.83 12.73
C PHE A 79 -1.71 -1.75 14.09
N SER A 80 -0.48 -1.23 14.16
CA SER A 80 0.24 -0.97 15.41
C SER A 80 -0.54 -0.02 16.32
N LYS A 81 -1.08 1.06 15.76
CA LYS A 81 -1.93 2.01 16.46
C LYS A 81 -3.13 1.29 17.05
N GLN A 82 -3.91 0.56 16.27
CA GLN A 82 -5.09 -0.18 16.74
C GLN A 82 -4.75 -1.20 17.84
N LEU A 83 -3.63 -1.92 17.71
CA LEU A 83 -3.23 -2.96 18.65
C LEU A 83 -2.85 -2.40 20.03
N PHE A 84 -2.23 -1.21 20.05
CA PHE A 84 -1.72 -0.59 21.27
C PHE A 84 -2.51 0.64 21.74
N MET A 85 -3.54 1.09 20.99
CA MET A 85 -4.33 2.27 21.35
C MET A 85 -4.97 2.08 22.72
N ASN A 86 -5.55 0.91 23.00
CA ASN A 86 -6.18 0.59 24.29
C ASN A 86 -5.20 0.69 25.47
N MET A 87 -3.94 0.27 25.26
CA MET A 87 -2.89 0.38 26.28
C MET A 87 -2.52 1.84 26.58
N ILE A 88 -2.62 2.70 25.57
CA ILE A 88 -2.24 4.11 25.67
C ILE A 88 -3.41 4.98 26.11
N GLU A 89 -4.64 4.74 25.64
CA GLU A 89 -5.86 5.47 25.99
C GLU A 89 -6.10 5.50 27.50
N GLY A 90 -5.92 4.36 28.20
CA GLY A 90 -6.04 4.31 29.66
C GLY A 90 -5.04 5.24 30.37
N LYS A 91 -3.87 5.48 29.77
CA LYS A 91 -2.84 6.40 30.29
C LYS A 91 -3.08 7.84 29.85
N LEU A 92 -3.57 8.06 28.63
CA LEU A 92 -3.93 9.37 28.09
C LEU A 92 -5.15 9.97 28.80
N ALA A 93 -6.13 9.15 29.18
CA ALA A 93 -7.30 9.61 29.94
C ALA A 93 -6.90 10.26 31.28
N GLY A 94 -5.85 9.73 31.93
CA GLY A 94 -5.26 10.33 33.13
C GLY A 94 -4.57 11.67 32.86
N LEU A 95 -3.99 11.86 31.68
CA LEU A 95 -3.34 13.12 31.31
C LEU A 95 -4.33 14.29 31.24
N GLY A 96 -5.59 14.07 30.83
CA GLY A 96 -6.61 15.13 30.79
C GLY A 96 -6.76 15.85 32.13
N LYS A 97 -6.76 15.12 33.24
CA LYS A 97 -6.80 15.68 34.60
C LYS A 97 -5.56 16.53 34.92
N TYR A 98 -4.38 16.05 34.54
CA TYR A 98 -3.14 16.82 34.76
C TYR A 98 -3.03 18.02 33.80
N VAL A 99 -3.63 17.95 32.62
CA VAL A 99 -3.78 19.07 31.69
C VAL A 99 -4.72 20.12 32.27
N GLU A 100 -5.80 19.73 32.95
CA GLU A 100 -6.69 20.67 33.66
C GLU A 100 -5.99 21.35 34.84
N VAL A 101 -5.25 20.60 35.65
CA VAL A 101 -4.39 21.19 36.70
C VAL A 101 -3.36 22.13 36.07
N ALA A 102 -2.71 21.73 34.98
CA ALA A 102 -1.80 22.60 34.26
C ALA A 102 -2.50 23.86 33.74
N ARG A 103 -3.76 23.80 33.28
CA ARG A 103 -4.54 24.98 32.89
C ARG A 103 -4.87 25.91 34.06
N GLU A 104 -5.12 25.36 35.24
CA GLU A 104 -5.40 26.13 36.45
C GLU A 104 -4.16 26.90 36.94
N TYR A 105 -3.00 26.24 36.94
CA TYR A 105 -1.75 26.79 37.48
C TYR A 105 -0.83 27.43 36.43
N MET A 106 -1.03 27.13 35.15
CA MET A 106 -0.32 27.71 33.99
C MET A 106 -1.32 28.04 32.87
N PRO A 107 -2.23 29.00 33.09
CA PRO A 107 -3.20 29.40 32.08
C PRO A 107 -2.51 29.96 30.82
N PRO A 108 -3.11 29.78 29.63
CA PRO A 108 -2.56 30.25 28.36
C PRO A 108 -2.15 31.73 28.42
N LYS A 109 -0.97 32.06 27.86
CA LYS A 109 -0.58 33.46 27.62
C LYS A 109 -1.62 34.01 26.64
N LYS A 110 -2.53 34.86 27.12
CA LYS A 110 -3.50 35.56 26.26
C LYS A 110 -2.78 36.16 25.07
N THR A 111 -3.30 35.88 23.88
CA THR A 111 -2.78 36.43 22.63
C THR A 111 -2.79 37.96 22.67
N GLU A 112 -1.94 38.59 21.87
CA GLU A 112 -1.82 40.06 21.83
C GLU A 112 -3.17 40.73 21.48
N SER A 113 -4.00 40.06 20.69
CA SER A 113 -5.39 40.45 20.39
C SER A 113 -6.33 40.34 21.59
N GLU A 114 -6.20 39.31 22.44
CA GLU A 114 -6.94 39.15 23.70
C GLU A 114 -6.48 40.11 24.81
N LYS A 115 -5.20 40.52 24.77
CA LYS A 115 -4.67 41.59 25.63
C LYS A 115 -5.13 42.97 25.16
N GLN A 116 -5.32 43.17 23.86
CA GLN A 116 -5.89 44.41 23.29
C GLN A 116 -7.39 44.52 23.56
N THR A 117 -8.18 43.46 23.35
CA THR A 117 -9.62 43.45 23.68
C THR A 117 -9.89 43.67 25.17
N LYS A 118 -9.05 43.14 26.07
CA LYS A 118 -9.15 43.47 27.50
C LYS A 118 -8.67 44.88 27.86
N LYS A 119 -7.70 45.45 27.15
CA LYS A 119 -7.33 46.86 27.33
C LYS A 119 -8.46 47.80 26.91
N ASP A 120 -9.17 47.43 25.85
CA ASP A 120 -10.35 48.18 25.37
C ASP A 120 -11.58 47.98 26.29
N GLU A 121 -11.77 46.77 26.87
CA GLU A 121 -12.80 46.52 27.90
C GLU A 121 -12.44 47.09 29.30
N GLN A 122 -11.16 47.32 29.59
CA GLN A 122 -10.67 47.91 30.86
C GLN A 122 -10.65 49.45 30.88
N ILE A 123 -11.26 50.12 29.88
CA ILE A 123 -11.58 51.56 29.97
C ILE A 123 -12.88 51.78 30.77
N VAL A 124 -13.20 50.88 31.72
CA VAL A 124 -14.14 51.17 32.80
C VAL A 124 -13.29 51.38 34.04
N PRO A 125 -13.20 52.61 34.59
CA PRO A 125 -12.44 52.84 35.80
C PRO A 125 -12.94 51.89 36.90
N PRO A 126 -12.04 51.21 37.64
CA PRO A 126 -12.44 50.28 38.68
C PRO A 126 -13.38 50.97 39.66
N ARG A 127 -14.39 50.25 40.17
CA ARG A 127 -15.34 50.80 41.16
C ARG A 127 -14.55 51.48 42.27
N ARG A 128 -14.84 52.76 42.50
CA ARG A 128 -14.16 53.61 43.49
C ARG A 128 -14.11 52.87 44.84
N GLY A 129 -12.91 52.59 45.35
CA GLY A 129 -12.71 51.89 46.63
C GLY A 129 -12.15 50.46 46.55
N GLN A 130 -11.99 49.87 45.35
CA GLN A 130 -11.19 48.64 45.21
C GLN A 130 -9.70 48.99 45.09
N GLY A 131 -8.90 48.62 46.09
CA GLY A 131 -7.44 48.71 46.00
C GLY A 131 -6.88 47.76 44.94
N VAL A 132 -5.80 48.16 44.27
CA VAL A 132 -5.07 47.32 43.31
C VAL A 132 -3.72 46.95 43.91
N SER A 133 -3.42 45.67 43.97
CA SER A 133 -2.09 45.19 44.35
C SER A 133 -1.15 45.32 43.15
N VAL A 134 -0.18 46.22 43.25
CA VAL A 134 0.89 46.38 42.24
C VAL A 134 2.15 45.70 42.78
N ARG A 135 2.64 44.66 42.10
CA ARG A 135 3.90 44.00 42.44
C ARG A 135 5.03 44.76 41.76
N PHE A 136 5.97 45.29 42.54
CA PHE A 136 7.22 45.85 42.03
C PHE A 136 8.22 44.70 41.84
N PRO A 137 8.92 44.62 40.69
CA PRO A 137 9.94 43.60 40.47
C PRO A 137 11.08 43.80 41.47
N VAL A 138 11.60 42.70 42.00
CA VAL A 138 12.79 42.75 42.85
C VAL A 138 13.98 43.07 41.95
N THR A 139 14.59 44.24 42.12
CA THR A 139 15.80 44.63 41.37
C THR A 139 17.09 44.43 42.17
N THR A 140 16.96 44.33 43.50
CA THR A 140 18.05 44.04 44.45
C THR A 140 17.50 43.31 45.67
N GLY A 141 18.05 42.15 46.04
CA GLY A 141 17.66 41.39 47.24
C GLY A 141 17.40 39.90 46.98
N TYR A 142 16.50 39.30 47.76
CA TYR A 142 16.02 37.93 47.54
C TYR A 142 14.54 37.96 47.11
N PRO A 143 14.09 36.95 46.34
CA PRO A 143 12.66 36.76 46.09
C PRO A 143 11.90 36.53 47.40
N LEU A 144 10.59 36.76 47.39
CA LEU A 144 9.72 36.56 48.56
C LEU A 144 9.81 35.13 49.14
N PHE A 145 10.05 34.14 48.27
CA PHE A 145 10.29 32.76 48.66
C PHE A 145 11.38 32.17 47.78
N TRP A 146 12.32 31.46 48.39
CA TRP A 146 13.32 30.67 47.68
C TRP A 146 13.76 29.48 48.52
N LEU A 147 13.30 28.30 48.13
CA LEU A 147 13.86 27.03 48.56
C LEU A 147 15.07 26.71 47.69
N LYS A 148 16.26 26.94 48.24
CA LYS A 148 17.52 26.69 47.52
C LYS A 148 17.72 25.21 47.23
N HIS A 149 17.42 24.38 48.22
CA HIS A 149 17.67 22.95 48.19
C HIS A 149 16.75 22.21 49.17
N ALA A 150 16.09 21.16 48.69
CA ALA A 150 15.45 20.13 49.51
C ALA A 150 15.89 18.76 49.03
N ALA A 151 16.11 17.84 49.96
CA ALA A 151 16.48 16.47 49.66
C ALA A 151 15.46 15.50 50.27
N LEU A 152 15.17 14.43 49.55
CA LEU A 152 14.32 13.32 49.98
C LEU A 152 15.12 12.03 49.87
N SER A 153 15.06 11.16 50.87
CA SER A 153 15.65 9.83 50.80
C SER A 153 14.72 8.79 51.41
N SER A 154 14.73 7.60 50.82
CA SER A 154 14.04 6.42 51.33
C SER A 154 14.97 5.22 51.21
N GLU A 155 14.85 4.30 52.16
CA GLU A 155 15.53 3.00 52.14
C GLU A 155 14.50 1.87 52.05
N LEU A 156 14.98 0.69 51.67
CA LEU A 156 14.16 -0.51 51.61
C LEU A 156 13.62 -0.87 53.00
N GLY A 157 12.30 -0.95 53.11
CA GLY A 157 11.58 -1.31 54.32
C GLY A 157 10.76 -2.58 54.13
N GLN A 158 9.87 -2.87 55.07
CA GLN A 158 8.94 -4.01 54.95
C GLN A 158 7.69 -3.69 54.11
N SER A 159 7.48 -2.43 53.74
CA SER A 159 6.35 -2.04 52.90
C SER A 159 6.58 -2.44 51.44
N GLU A 160 5.52 -2.92 50.78
CA GLU A 160 5.46 -3.20 49.34
C GLU A 160 5.89 -2.00 48.47
N TYR A 161 5.68 -0.78 48.97
CA TYR A 161 6.03 0.47 48.29
C TYR A 161 7.38 1.05 48.72
N SER A 162 8.11 0.33 49.56
CA SER A 162 9.45 0.77 49.97
C SER A 162 10.46 0.57 48.84
N GLY A 163 11.30 1.57 48.68
CA GLY A 163 12.34 1.61 47.66
C GLY A 163 13.55 2.40 48.15
N ASN A 164 14.68 2.11 47.54
CA ASN A 164 15.90 2.90 47.73
C ASN A 164 15.82 4.11 46.81
N ILE A 165 15.42 5.26 47.34
CA ILE A 165 15.16 6.46 46.55
C ILE A 165 16.01 7.61 47.07
N LYS A 166 16.54 8.41 46.15
CA LYS A 166 17.16 9.70 46.44
C LYS A 166 16.55 10.74 45.51
N GLY A 167 16.02 11.81 46.10
CA GLY A 167 15.42 12.94 45.42
C GLY A 167 16.07 14.24 45.85
N GLU A 168 16.15 15.19 44.93
CA GLU A 168 16.69 16.52 45.15
C GLU A 168 15.82 17.54 44.41
N ILE A 169 15.47 18.62 45.09
CA ILE A 169 14.73 19.77 44.53
C ILE A 169 15.60 21.00 44.73
N LYS A 170 15.88 21.77 43.67
CA LYS A 170 16.66 23.00 43.71
C LYS A 170 15.88 24.18 43.18
N ASP A 171 16.15 25.34 43.77
CA ASP A 171 15.75 26.64 43.25
C ASP A 171 14.24 26.78 42.98
N VAL A 172 13.40 26.31 43.91
CA VAL A 172 11.95 26.63 43.88
C VAL A 172 11.78 28.04 44.41
N THR A 173 11.26 28.94 43.59
CA THR A 173 11.16 30.36 43.92
C THR A 173 9.87 30.99 43.43
N SER A 174 9.45 32.08 44.08
CA SER A 174 8.36 32.94 43.64
C SER A 174 8.76 33.99 42.59
N ASP A 175 10.04 34.06 42.22
CA ASP A 175 10.57 34.99 41.21
C ASP A 175 11.72 34.36 40.38
N PRO A 176 11.39 33.46 39.43
CA PRO A 176 12.39 32.72 38.65
C PRO A 176 13.20 33.61 37.69
N GLU A 177 12.60 34.67 37.15
CA GLU A 177 13.27 35.63 36.27
C GLU A 177 14.40 36.36 37.02
N TYR A 178 14.12 36.85 38.24
CA TYR A 178 15.15 37.47 39.08
C TYR A 178 16.27 36.50 39.47
N LEU A 179 15.94 35.24 39.77
CA LEU A 179 16.93 34.23 40.18
C LEU A 179 17.85 33.81 39.02
N GLY A 180 17.35 33.88 37.78
CA GLY A 180 18.07 33.47 36.57
C GLY A 180 18.45 31.98 36.53
N ARG A 181 17.83 31.15 37.38
CA ARG A 181 18.07 29.70 37.46
C ARG A 181 16.74 28.94 37.46
N PRO A 182 16.62 27.85 36.68
CA PRO A 182 15.41 27.05 36.64
C PRO A 182 15.26 26.20 37.91
N THR A 183 14.02 25.85 38.23
CA THR A 183 13.76 24.82 39.25
C THR A 183 14.15 23.46 38.69
N LEU A 184 14.94 22.70 39.45
CA LEU A 184 15.40 21.37 39.07
C LEU A 184 14.91 20.34 40.07
N ILE A 185 14.23 19.29 39.60
CA ILE A 185 13.82 18.14 40.41
C ILE A 185 14.51 16.90 39.84
N LEU A 186 15.28 16.23 40.69
CA LEU A 186 15.98 14.98 40.38
C LEU A 186 15.43 13.90 41.29
N ALA A 187 15.15 12.72 40.76
CA ALA A 187 14.78 11.57 41.57
C ALA A 187 15.37 10.30 40.95
N LYS A 188 16.06 9.49 41.74
CA LYS A 188 16.63 8.21 41.31
C LYS A 188 16.36 7.13 42.34
N GLY A 189 16.17 5.91 41.90
CA GLY A 189 16.01 4.80 42.83
C GLY A 189 15.55 3.49 42.23
N ASP A 190 15.27 2.56 43.13
CA ASP A 190 14.80 1.22 42.84
C ASP A 190 13.65 0.84 43.79
N PHE A 191 12.66 0.11 43.27
CA PHE A 191 11.58 -0.52 44.03
C PHE A 191 11.61 -2.04 43.78
N PRO A 192 12.54 -2.78 44.43
CA PRO A 192 12.75 -4.21 44.16
C PRO A 192 11.51 -5.07 44.38
N GLN A 193 10.69 -4.77 45.39
CA GLN A 193 9.46 -5.55 45.68
C GLN A 193 8.42 -5.44 44.57
N GLN A 194 8.43 -4.33 43.81
CA GLN A 194 7.58 -4.13 42.64
C GLN A 194 8.28 -4.52 41.33
N GLY A 195 9.53 -4.97 41.40
CA GLY A 195 10.35 -5.26 40.23
C GLY A 195 10.68 -4.04 39.36
N ILE A 196 10.54 -2.81 39.90
CA ILE A 196 10.89 -1.58 39.20
C ILE A 196 12.32 -1.21 39.56
N LEU A 197 13.21 -1.18 38.57
CA LEU A 197 14.64 -0.91 38.76
C LEU A 197 15.14 0.16 37.79
N GLY A 198 16.17 0.90 38.20
CA GLY A 198 16.80 1.94 37.40
C GLY A 198 15.85 3.09 37.10
N PHE A 199 15.04 3.51 38.08
CA PHE A 199 14.22 4.71 37.97
C PHE A 199 15.15 5.94 38.04
N ASP A 200 15.10 6.80 37.04
CA ASP A 200 15.83 8.07 36.96
C ASP A 200 14.95 9.13 36.30
N ALA A 201 14.58 10.15 37.06
CA ALA A 201 13.73 11.24 36.64
C ALA A 201 14.45 12.58 36.82
N LYS A 202 14.42 13.41 35.77
CA LYS A 202 14.86 14.80 35.79
C LYS A 202 13.75 15.68 35.25
N VAL A 203 13.20 16.54 36.10
CA VAL A 203 12.27 17.60 35.72
C VAL A 203 12.99 18.93 35.79
N THR A 204 12.86 19.75 34.74
CA THR A 204 13.36 21.13 34.71
C THR A 204 12.20 22.05 34.40
N ILE A 205 11.95 23.03 35.26
CA ILE A 205 10.93 24.05 35.10
C ILE A 205 11.67 25.37 34.92
N ASP A 206 11.76 25.82 33.67
CA ASP A 206 12.49 27.03 33.30
C ASP A 206 11.52 28.15 32.93
N HIS A 207 11.24 28.99 33.91
CA HIS A 207 10.46 30.22 33.78
C HIS A 207 11.35 31.47 33.91
N THR A 208 12.65 31.33 33.57
CA THR A 208 13.63 32.43 33.70
C THR A 208 13.57 33.44 32.56
N THR A 209 12.86 33.11 31.48
CA THR A 209 12.73 33.94 30.27
C THR A 209 11.26 34.12 29.87
N ASP A 210 11.01 35.00 28.90
CA ASP A 210 9.67 35.25 28.34
C ASP A 210 8.98 34.01 27.76
N THR A 211 9.76 33.03 27.32
CA THR A 211 9.30 31.74 26.78
C THR A 211 9.53 30.65 27.83
N PRO A 212 8.50 30.30 28.63
CA PRO A 212 8.63 29.23 29.61
C PRO A 212 8.87 27.90 28.91
N LYS A 213 9.74 27.09 29.52
CA LYS A 213 10.10 25.77 29.04
C LYS A 213 10.12 24.79 30.20
N GLU A 214 9.32 23.75 30.09
CA GLU A 214 9.33 22.62 31.01
C GLU A 214 9.83 21.38 30.30
N SER A 215 10.61 20.56 31.00
CA SER A 215 11.04 19.28 30.46
C SER A 215 11.07 18.19 31.53
N LEU A 216 10.74 16.98 31.10
CA LEU A 216 10.80 15.75 31.89
C LEU A 216 11.60 14.72 31.10
N ASN A 217 12.64 14.19 31.73
CA ASN A 217 13.37 13.01 31.24
C ASN A 217 13.15 11.93 32.29
N LEU A 218 12.57 10.81 31.88
CA LEU A 218 12.29 9.67 32.74
C LEU A 218 12.86 8.41 32.11
N THR A 219 13.65 7.67 32.87
CA THR A 219 14.14 6.34 32.49
C THR A 219 13.71 5.35 33.56
N ILE A 220 13.27 4.18 33.10
CA ILE A 220 13.01 3.02 33.94
C ILE A 220 13.73 1.84 33.28
N GLY A 221 14.75 1.31 33.95
CA GLY A 221 15.58 0.23 33.44
C GLY A 221 14.85 -1.11 33.36
N ALA A 222 14.01 -1.42 34.35
CA ALA A 222 13.18 -2.62 34.37
C ALA A 222 11.85 -2.38 35.08
N PHE A 223 10.77 -2.97 34.61
CA PHE A 223 9.49 -3.08 35.31
C PHE A 223 8.73 -4.34 34.83
N PRO A 224 7.94 -5.00 35.69
CA PRO A 224 7.10 -6.11 35.27
C PRO A 224 5.92 -5.61 34.45
N VAL A 225 5.57 -6.37 33.42
CA VAL A 225 4.41 -6.15 32.57
C VAL A 225 3.53 -7.39 32.68
N ALA A 226 2.26 -7.23 33.03
CA ALA A 226 1.34 -8.35 33.18
C ALA A 226 -0.06 -7.99 32.69
N GLY A 227 -0.75 -8.97 32.10
CA GLY A 227 -2.18 -8.88 31.78
C GLY A 227 -2.57 -7.84 30.74
N ASN A 228 -1.68 -7.49 29.80
CA ASN A 228 -1.98 -6.49 28.78
C ASN A 228 -2.69 -7.13 27.58
N THR A 229 -3.99 -6.91 27.48
CA THR A 229 -4.79 -7.35 26.33
C THR A 229 -4.53 -6.45 25.12
N LEU A 230 -4.08 -7.04 24.02
CA LEU A 230 -3.84 -6.36 22.74
C LEU A 230 -5.04 -6.49 21.80
N SER A 231 -5.69 -7.67 21.78
CA SER A 231 -6.94 -7.91 21.05
C SER A 231 -7.88 -8.75 21.90
N ASN A 232 -9.17 -8.38 21.92
CA ASN A 232 -10.23 -9.15 22.56
C ASN A 232 -11.46 -9.27 21.66
N SER A 233 -11.24 -9.71 20.43
CA SER A 233 -12.35 -9.99 19.52
C SER A 233 -12.90 -11.40 19.77
N PRO A 234 -14.15 -11.69 19.36
CA PRO A 234 -14.68 -13.04 19.43
C PRO A 234 -13.83 -14.07 18.67
N ASP A 235 -13.11 -13.65 17.65
CA ASP A 235 -12.40 -14.56 16.73
C ASP A 235 -10.91 -14.68 17.05
N VAL A 236 -10.30 -13.65 17.66
CA VAL A 236 -8.90 -13.61 18.09
C VAL A 236 -8.75 -12.85 19.41
N LYS A 237 -8.26 -13.56 20.42
CA LYS A 237 -7.76 -13.00 21.68
C LYS A 237 -6.24 -13.05 21.67
N LEU A 238 -5.61 -11.90 21.93
CA LEU A 238 -4.17 -11.78 22.03
C LEU A 238 -3.84 -10.89 23.23
N ALA A 239 -2.99 -11.39 24.12
CA ALA A 239 -2.50 -10.64 25.26
C ALA A 239 -1.00 -10.89 25.50
N ILE A 240 -0.37 -9.94 26.18
CA ILE A 240 0.93 -10.13 26.84
C ILE A 240 0.63 -10.52 28.28
N ALA A 241 0.70 -11.82 28.55
CA ALA A 241 0.47 -12.38 29.88
C ALA A 241 1.56 -11.96 30.87
N GLY A 242 2.81 -11.85 30.38
CA GLY A 242 3.96 -11.43 31.18
C GLY A 242 5.10 -10.93 30.31
N ALA A 243 5.83 -9.89 30.73
CA ALA A 243 7.09 -9.46 30.13
C ALA A 243 7.92 -8.63 31.13
N LYS A 244 9.20 -8.40 30.80
CA LYS A 244 10.04 -7.39 31.46
C LYS A 244 10.15 -6.18 30.55
N GLY A 245 9.66 -5.03 31.01
CA GLY A 245 9.70 -3.77 30.27
C GLY A 245 10.87 -2.89 30.68
N SER A 246 11.37 -2.09 29.75
CA SER A 246 12.16 -0.89 30.02
C SER A 246 11.56 0.28 29.25
N SER A 247 11.70 1.50 29.78
CA SER A 247 11.07 2.69 29.22
C SER A 247 11.97 3.91 29.32
N VAL A 248 12.02 4.69 28.25
CA VAL A 248 12.61 6.03 28.21
C VAL A 248 11.56 6.99 27.71
N LEU A 249 11.25 8.01 28.50
CA LEU A 249 10.30 9.06 28.18
C LEU A 249 11.02 10.41 28.22
N ASN A 250 10.86 11.17 27.16
CA ASN A 250 11.26 12.57 27.09
C ASN A 250 10.01 13.39 26.80
N ALA A 251 9.74 14.40 27.62
CA ALA A 251 8.66 15.34 27.39
C ALA A 251 9.20 16.77 27.49
N THR A 252 8.74 17.63 26.60
CA THR A 252 9.02 19.06 26.61
C THR A 252 7.75 19.83 26.36
N LEU A 253 7.50 20.85 27.17
CA LEU A 253 6.45 21.84 26.96
C LEU A 253 7.15 23.16 26.69
N VAL A 254 6.87 23.77 25.54
CA VAL A 254 7.39 25.09 25.17
C VAL A 254 6.25 25.89 24.61
N ASN A 255 5.95 27.06 25.20
CA ASN A 255 4.87 27.93 24.72
C ASN A 255 3.53 27.20 24.51
N GLN A 256 3.18 26.25 25.39
CA GLN A 256 1.95 25.43 25.34
C GLN A 256 1.91 24.33 24.26
N GLU A 257 3.00 24.16 23.52
CA GLU A 257 3.19 23.02 22.61
C GLU A 257 3.90 21.89 23.35
N LEU A 258 3.21 20.75 23.47
CA LEU A 258 3.74 19.56 24.11
C LEU A 258 4.39 18.67 23.05
N THR A 259 5.60 18.21 23.32
CA THR A 259 6.24 17.11 22.61
C THR A 259 6.59 16.03 23.61
N VAL A 260 6.14 14.80 23.37
CA VAL A 260 6.48 13.61 24.15
C VAL A 260 7.02 12.55 23.20
N ASP A 261 8.16 11.98 23.53
CA ASP A 261 8.74 10.82 22.87
C ASP A 261 8.99 9.74 23.92
N MET A 262 8.29 8.61 23.78
CA MET A 262 8.38 7.45 24.66
C MET A 262 8.88 6.24 23.87
N LYS A 263 9.90 5.57 24.37
CA LYS A 263 10.46 4.34 23.81
C LYS A 263 10.38 3.24 24.84
N ASN A 264 9.73 2.14 24.49
CA ASN A 264 9.60 0.97 25.36
C ASN A 264 10.18 -0.26 24.69
N ILE A 265 10.82 -1.10 25.49
CA ILE A 265 11.33 -2.41 25.08
C ILE A 265 10.78 -3.44 26.06
N PHE A 266 10.11 -4.46 25.55
CA PHE A 266 9.60 -5.59 26.32
C PHE A 266 10.36 -6.84 25.93
N SER A 267 11.08 -7.44 26.89
CA SER A 267 11.79 -8.70 26.74
C SER A 267 11.10 -9.82 27.53
N GLU A 268 11.49 -11.06 27.25
CA GLU A 268 10.91 -12.26 27.89
C GLU A 268 9.37 -12.29 27.75
N VAL A 269 8.87 -11.89 26.57
CA VAL A 269 7.44 -11.71 26.33
C VAL A 269 6.74 -13.07 26.27
N LYS A 270 5.76 -13.25 27.16
CA LYS A 270 4.84 -14.38 27.20
C LYS A 270 3.53 -13.96 26.58
N TYR A 271 3.27 -14.44 25.38
CA TYR A 271 2.02 -14.21 24.70
C TYR A 271 0.96 -15.21 25.16
N ASP A 272 -0.27 -14.74 25.24
CA ASP A 272 -1.47 -15.56 25.37
C ASP A 272 -2.31 -15.34 24.10
N LEU A 273 -2.40 -16.38 23.27
CA LEU A 273 -3.08 -16.37 21.99
C LEU A 273 -4.18 -17.42 21.99
N ALA A 274 -5.39 -16.99 21.66
CA ALA A 274 -6.49 -17.89 21.30
C ALA A 274 -7.16 -17.37 20.03
N ALA A 275 -7.33 -18.24 19.04
CA ALA A 275 -8.05 -17.90 17.82
C ALA A 275 -9.00 -19.06 17.45
N LYS A 276 -10.23 -18.73 17.02
CA LYS A 276 -11.22 -19.74 16.62
C LYS A 276 -10.78 -20.51 15.38
N ASN A 277 -10.15 -19.82 14.43
CA ASN A 277 -9.69 -20.40 13.19
C ASN A 277 -8.24 -20.90 13.34
N LYS A 278 -8.01 -22.18 13.07
CA LYS A 278 -6.69 -22.82 13.19
C LYS A 278 -5.61 -22.18 12.31
N ILE A 279 -5.97 -21.78 11.08
CA ILE A 279 -5.04 -21.11 10.15
C ILE A 279 -4.62 -19.75 10.73
N VAL A 280 -5.59 -18.98 11.22
CA VAL A 280 -5.32 -17.68 11.87
C VAL A 280 -4.43 -17.86 13.10
N HIS A 281 -4.71 -18.88 13.92
CA HIS A 281 -3.87 -19.22 15.07
C HIS A 281 -2.43 -19.50 14.65
N GLU A 282 -2.21 -20.40 13.68
CA GLU A 282 -0.87 -20.79 13.22
C GLU A 282 -0.08 -19.62 12.64
N ILE A 283 -0.73 -18.69 11.94
CA ILE A 283 -0.08 -17.49 11.41
C ILE A 283 0.37 -16.57 12.53
N ILE A 284 -0.54 -16.24 13.46
CA ILE A 284 -0.22 -15.34 14.56
C ILE A 284 0.85 -15.98 15.44
N ASP A 285 0.69 -17.24 15.83
CA ASP A 285 1.69 -17.99 16.62
C ASP A 285 3.06 -18.05 15.92
N GLY A 286 3.09 -18.30 14.61
CA GLY A 286 4.32 -18.29 13.82
C GLY A 286 5.04 -16.94 13.84
N VAL A 287 4.30 -15.83 13.75
CA VAL A 287 4.86 -14.47 13.87
C VAL A 287 5.35 -14.21 15.29
N LEU A 288 4.54 -14.53 16.32
CA LEU A 288 4.87 -14.27 17.73
C LEU A 288 6.14 -15.00 18.18
N ARG A 289 6.37 -16.23 17.73
CA ARG A 289 7.60 -16.99 18.03
C ARG A 289 8.86 -16.32 17.48
N GLY A 290 8.73 -15.55 16.40
CA GLY A 290 9.82 -14.77 15.82
C GLY A 290 10.11 -13.45 16.55
N ILE A 291 9.30 -13.08 17.56
CA ILE A 291 9.35 -11.78 18.24
C ILE A 291 9.57 -11.99 19.75
N PRO A 292 10.80 -12.35 20.17
CA PRO A 292 11.15 -12.49 21.58
C PRO A 292 11.26 -11.13 22.31
N THR A 293 11.34 -10.04 21.56
CA THR A 293 11.43 -8.67 22.07
C THR A 293 10.46 -7.79 21.30
N VAL A 294 9.59 -7.08 22.03
CA VAL A 294 8.65 -6.11 21.47
C VAL A 294 9.17 -4.71 21.74
N THR A 295 9.22 -3.89 20.70
CA THR A 295 9.51 -2.46 20.80
C THR A 295 8.20 -1.70 20.60
N LEU A 296 7.98 -0.68 21.42
CA LEU A 296 6.81 0.20 21.32
C LEU A 296 7.26 1.65 21.52
N ASN A 297 7.23 2.39 20.42
CA ASN A 297 7.51 3.81 20.41
C ASN A 297 6.20 4.57 20.30
N ALA A 298 6.01 5.57 21.16
CA ALA A 298 4.87 6.47 21.12
C ALA A 298 5.36 7.91 21.12
N GLY A 299 4.82 8.72 20.20
CA GLY A 299 5.08 10.14 20.09
C GLY A 299 3.78 10.92 20.25
N VAL A 300 3.80 11.99 21.03
CA VAL A 300 2.68 12.93 21.15
C VAL A 300 3.20 14.31 20.79
N ARG A 301 2.52 15.01 19.87
CA ARG A 301 2.85 16.39 19.49
C ARG A 301 1.61 17.25 19.42
N GLY A 302 1.73 18.52 19.79
CA GLY A 302 0.70 19.53 19.58
C GLY A 302 0.32 20.28 20.85
N SER A 303 -0.67 21.16 20.71
CA SER A 303 -1.20 21.96 21.81
C SER A 303 -1.87 21.10 22.87
N LEU A 304 -1.96 21.61 24.10
CA LEU A 304 -2.70 20.96 25.20
C LEU A 304 -4.21 20.77 24.94
N SER A 305 -4.74 21.32 23.83
CA SER A 305 -6.12 21.12 23.36
C SER A 305 -6.25 20.15 22.18
N SER A 306 -5.16 19.85 21.49
CA SER A 306 -5.16 19.03 20.28
C SER A 306 -3.84 18.28 20.18
N PHE A 307 -3.87 16.99 20.49
CA PHE A 307 -2.70 16.14 20.38
C PHE A 307 -2.78 15.26 19.14
N ASP A 308 -1.66 15.18 18.45
CA ASP A 308 -1.41 14.17 17.43
C ASP A 308 -0.58 13.04 18.03
N VAL A 309 -1.07 11.80 17.89
CA VAL A 309 -0.49 10.61 18.52
C VAL A 309 0.02 9.66 17.47
N HIS A 310 1.32 9.40 17.51
CA HIS A 310 2.02 8.47 16.66
C HIS A 310 2.43 7.24 17.45
N ILE A 311 2.14 6.05 16.95
CA ILE A 311 2.50 4.78 17.59
C ILE A 311 3.21 3.90 16.56
N ASN A 312 4.32 3.30 16.96
CA ASN A 312 5.05 2.35 16.15
C ASN A 312 5.49 1.15 16.98
N SER A 313 5.30 -0.06 16.48
CA SER A 313 5.74 -1.28 17.15
C SER A 313 6.16 -2.34 16.15
N ASN A 314 7.29 -3.00 16.41
CA ASN A 314 7.70 -4.15 15.62
C ASN A 314 6.66 -5.29 15.67
N LEU A 315 5.91 -5.45 16.77
CA LEU A 315 4.87 -6.47 16.86
C LEU A 315 3.73 -6.18 15.88
N GLY A 316 3.29 -4.92 15.82
CA GLY A 316 2.25 -4.52 14.87
C GLY A 316 2.75 -4.59 13.42
N ASP A 317 4.01 -4.21 13.17
CA ASP A 317 4.62 -4.31 11.85
C ASP A 317 4.70 -5.76 11.35
N GLU A 318 5.20 -6.67 12.17
CA GLU A 318 5.39 -8.07 11.78
C GLU A 318 4.06 -8.83 11.68
N LEU A 319 3.10 -8.55 12.57
CA LEU A 319 1.74 -9.09 12.44
C LEU A 319 1.03 -8.57 11.19
N GLY A 320 1.17 -7.27 10.90
CA GLY A 320 0.63 -6.64 9.68
C GLY A 320 1.19 -7.29 8.42
N LYS A 321 2.51 -7.45 8.33
CA LYS A 321 3.19 -8.14 7.21
C LYS A 321 2.76 -9.61 7.11
N GLY A 322 2.72 -10.33 8.23
CA GLY A 322 2.34 -11.74 8.27
C GLY A 322 0.91 -11.96 7.77
N PHE A 323 -0.02 -11.11 8.21
CA PHE A 323 -1.39 -11.12 7.75
C PHE A 323 -1.51 -10.74 6.27
N GLN A 324 -0.81 -9.68 5.82
CA GLN A 324 -0.82 -9.27 4.42
C GLN A 324 -0.30 -10.38 3.50
N LYS A 325 0.77 -11.06 3.90
CA LYS A 325 1.33 -12.20 3.17
C LYS A 325 0.32 -13.35 3.06
N GLN A 326 -0.36 -13.70 4.16
CA GLN A 326 -1.37 -14.76 4.11
C GLN A 326 -2.58 -14.35 3.27
N LEU A 327 -3.04 -13.10 3.40
CA LEU A 327 -4.15 -12.59 2.61
C LEU A 327 -3.81 -12.70 1.12
N GLN A 328 -2.62 -12.28 0.71
CA GLN A 328 -2.14 -12.44 -0.66
C GLN A 328 -2.09 -13.91 -1.10
N ALA A 329 -1.62 -14.83 -0.25
CA ALA A 329 -1.59 -16.25 -0.56
C ALA A 329 -3.00 -16.83 -0.76
N LYS A 330 -3.96 -16.47 0.10
CA LYS A 330 -5.36 -16.90 -0.03
C LYS A 330 -6.06 -16.28 -1.24
N LEU A 331 -5.71 -15.05 -1.59
CA LEU A 331 -6.19 -14.42 -2.82
C LEU A 331 -5.63 -15.11 -4.05
N ALA A 332 -4.35 -15.47 -4.06
CA ALA A 332 -3.74 -16.23 -5.15
C ALA A 332 -4.40 -17.62 -5.30
N GLU A 333 -4.69 -18.29 -4.18
CA GLU A 333 -5.42 -19.56 -4.17
C GLU A 333 -6.83 -19.40 -4.73
N ALA A 334 -7.58 -18.39 -4.30
CA ALA A 334 -8.91 -18.09 -4.83
C ALA A 334 -8.88 -17.72 -6.32
N GLN A 335 -7.89 -16.93 -6.75
CA GLN A 335 -7.68 -16.63 -8.18
C GLN A 335 -7.39 -17.89 -8.99
N ALA A 336 -6.57 -18.81 -8.47
CA ALA A 336 -6.28 -20.07 -9.14
C ALA A 336 -7.52 -20.96 -9.24
N GLN A 337 -8.33 -21.04 -8.18
CA GLN A 337 -9.59 -21.78 -8.19
C GLN A 337 -10.61 -21.18 -9.17
N LEU A 338 -10.73 -19.85 -9.20
CA LEU A 338 -11.62 -19.16 -10.13
C LEU A 338 -11.19 -19.37 -11.58
N ARG A 339 -9.89 -19.27 -11.88
CA ARG A 339 -9.34 -19.61 -13.21
C ARG A 339 -9.67 -21.05 -13.58
N LYS A 340 -9.48 -22.00 -12.67
CA LYS A 340 -9.79 -23.41 -12.90
C LYS A 340 -11.28 -23.61 -13.21
N LEU A 341 -12.19 -22.96 -12.47
CA LEU A 341 -13.64 -23.04 -12.73
C LEU A 341 -14.02 -22.46 -14.09
N VAL A 342 -13.40 -21.34 -14.48
CA VAL A 342 -13.60 -20.75 -15.80
C VAL A 342 -13.06 -21.69 -16.89
N ASP A 343 -11.83 -22.20 -16.76
CA ASP A 343 -11.23 -23.13 -17.72
C ASP A 343 -12.05 -24.44 -17.83
N GLU A 344 -12.62 -24.95 -16.74
CA GLU A 344 -13.52 -26.10 -16.78
C GLU A 344 -14.82 -25.79 -17.53
N LYS A 345 -15.39 -24.59 -17.38
CA LYS A 345 -16.65 -24.17 -18.00
C LYS A 345 -16.52 -23.82 -19.48
N ILE A 346 -15.42 -23.21 -19.90
CA ILE A 346 -15.27 -22.66 -21.26
C ILE A 346 -14.05 -23.19 -22.01
N GLY A 347 -13.12 -23.88 -21.34
CA GLY A 347 -11.88 -24.36 -21.95
C GLY A 347 -12.08 -25.49 -22.97
N ALA A 348 -13.05 -26.39 -22.74
CA ALA A 348 -13.38 -27.45 -23.68
C ALA A 348 -13.98 -26.89 -24.98
N GLU A 349 -15.02 -26.05 -24.87
CA GLU A 349 -15.61 -25.31 -25.98
C GLU A 349 -14.56 -24.48 -26.75
N LYS A 350 -13.69 -23.78 -26.03
CA LYS A 350 -12.59 -22.98 -26.60
C LYS A 350 -11.62 -23.85 -27.40
N THR A 351 -11.21 -24.99 -26.85
CA THR A 351 -10.28 -25.91 -27.52
C THR A 351 -10.91 -26.54 -28.75
N ARG A 352 -12.20 -26.90 -28.68
CA ARG A 352 -12.97 -27.43 -29.80
C ARG A 352 -13.09 -26.41 -30.93
N LEU A 353 -13.52 -25.18 -30.61
CA LEU A 353 -13.63 -24.10 -31.58
C LEU A 353 -12.30 -23.79 -32.24
N LYS A 354 -11.21 -23.70 -31.47
CA LYS A 354 -9.87 -23.46 -32.03
C LYS A 354 -9.42 -24.58 -32.97
N SER A 355 -9.64 -25.83 -32.60
CA SER A 355 -9.32 -27.00 -33.42
C SER A 355 -10.12 -27.06 -34.73
N GLU A 356 -11.43 -26.77 -34.66
CA GLU A 356 -12.28 -26.67 -35.85
C GLU A 356 -11.83 -25.52 -36.75
N MET A 357 -11.47 -24.38 -36.17
CA MET A 357 -10.91 -23.26 -36.92
C MET A 357 -9.58 -23.65 -37.59
N ASP A 358 -8.61 -24.18 -36.84
CA ASP A 358 -7.29 -24.60 -37.35
C ASP A 358 -7.41 -25.62 -38.50
N LYS A 359 -8.37 -26.54 -38.42
CA LYS A 359 -8.69 -27.47 -39.52
C LYS A 359 -9.25 -26.76 -40.75
N VAL A 360 -10.29 -25.94 -40.57
CA VAL A 360 -10.90 -25.20 -41.68
C VAL A 360 -9.87 -24.30 -42.37
N ILE A 361 -8.98 -23.67 -41.59
CA ILE A 361 -7.87 -22.85 -42.09
C ILE A 361 -6.85 -23.68 -42.86
N GLY A 362 -6.41 -24.80 -42.27
CA GLY A 362 -5.43 -25.68 -42.90
C GLY A 362 -5.93 -26.22 -44.23
N ASP A 363 -7.20 -26.59 -44.30
CA ASP A 363 -7.85 -27.12 -45.49
C ASP A 363 -8.10 -26.03 -46.54
N LEU A 364 -8.55 -24.83 -46.15
CA LEU A 364 -8.69 -23.69 -47.07
C LEU A 364 -7.33 -23.29 -47.65
N THR A 365 -6.30 -23.15 -46.80
CA THR A 365 -4.96 -22.72 -47.23
C THR A 365 -4.34 -23.74 -48.17
N LYS A 366 -4.40 -25.04 -47.86
CA LYS A 366 -3.91 -26.10 -48.75
C LYS A 366 -4.63 -26.13 -50.10
N ASN A 367 -5.95 -26.03 -50.09
CA ASN A 367 -6.73 -26.06 -51.33
C ASN A 367 -6.49 -24.81 -52.18
N LEU A 368 -6.33 -23.64 -51.56
CA LEU A 368 -6.03 -22.39 -52.24
C LEU A 368 -4.60 -22.36 -52.79
N ASP A 369 -3.59 -22.78 -52.02
CA ASP A 369 -2.20 -22.83 -52.47
C ASP A 369 -2.02 -23.85 -53.61
N ALA A 370 -2.70 -25.00 -53.53
CA ALA A 370 -2.71 -25.99 -54.61
C ALA A 370 -3.35 -25.42 -55.89
N LYS A 371 -4.49 -24.75 -55.76
CA LYS A 371 -5.16 -24.09 -56.90
C LYS A 371 -4.34 -22.94 -57.48
N LYS A 372 -3.64 -22.18 -56.64
CA LYS A 372 -2.74 -21.09 -57.06
C LYS A 372 -1.53 -21.65 -57.81
N ALA A 373 -0.88 -22.68 -57.29
CA ALA A 373 0.23 -23.35 -57.96
C ALA A 373 -0.18 -23.95 -59.32
N GLU A 374 -1.38 -24.53 -59.42
CA GLU A 374 -1.93 -25.02 -60.70
C GLU A 374 -2.21 -23.86 -61.68
N ALA A 375 -2.73 -22.73 -61.19
CA ALA A 375 -2.98 -21.54 -62.02
C ALA A 375 -1.67 -20.90 -62.50
N ASP A 376 -0.68 -20.71 -61.62
CA ASP A 376 0.62 -20.13 -61.97
C ASP A 376 1.35 -21.00 -63.00
N LYS A 377 1.28 -22.32 -62.83
CA LYS A 377 1.86 -23.27 -63.78
C LYS A 377 1.18 -23.19 -65.15
N ALA A 378 -0.15 -23.07 -65.17
CA ALA A 378 -0.89 -22.88 -66.42
C ALA A 378 -0.61 -21.53 -67.10
N VAL A 379 -0.45 -20.45 -66.34
CA VAL A 379 -0.05 -19.14 -66.88
C VAL A 379 1.36 -19.24 -67.48
N GLN A 380 2.29 -19.91 -66.79
CA GLN A 380 3.65 -20.14 -67.32
C GLN A 380 3.65 -21.02 -68.58
N ASP A 381 2.85 -22.09 -68.62
CA ASP A 381 2.75 -22.98 -69.77
C ASP A 381 2.11 -22.26 -70.98
N ALA A 382 1.10 -21.42 -70.73
CA ALA A 382 0.52 -20.53 -71.73
C ALA A 382 1.54 -19.49 -72.25
N GLN A 383 2.33 -18.89 -71.36
CA GLN A 383 3.37 -17.92 -71.72
C GLN A 383 4.48 -18.58 -72.57
N LYS A 384 4.93 -19.78 -72.18
CA LYS A 384 5.91 -20.56 -72.96
C LYS A 384 5.37 -20.97 -74.34
N ALA A 385 4.07 -21.25 -74.45
CA ALA A 385 3.44 -21.58 -75.73
C ALA A 385 3.32 -20.35 -76.67
N ILE A 386 3.20 -19.14 -76.11
CA ILE A 386 3.16 -17.88 -76.86
C ILE A 386 4.58 -17.47 -77.27
N ASP A 387 5.55 -17.51 -76.36
CA ASP A 387 6.94 -17.07 -76.60
C ASP A 387 7.76 -18.07 -77.45
N GLY A 388 7.36 -19.34 -77.47
CA GLY A 388 8.15 -20.43 -78.06
C GLY A 388 8.06 -20.62 -79.58
N GLY A 389 7.11 -20.01 -80.29
CA GLY A 389 7.04 -20.01 -81.77
C GLY A 389 7.12 -21.37 -82.50
N LYS A 390 7.04 -22.51 -81.80
CA LYS A 390 7.30 -23.86 -82.34
C LYS A 390 6.22 -24.85 -81.87
N SER A 391 5.01 -24.69 -82.37
CA SER A 391 4.07 -25.80 -82.46
C SER A 391 3.02 -25.51 -83.52
N GLN A 392 2.81 -26.45 -84.44
CA GLN A 392 1.64 -26.44 -85.32
C GLN A 392 0.38 -26.59 -84.46
N ASN A 393 -0.42 -25.52 -84.35
CA ASN A 393 -1.63 -25.32 -83.51
C ASN A 393 -1.45 -24.99 -82.00
N PRO A 394 -0.94 -23.79 -81.62
CA PRO A 394 -0.92 -23.32 -80.23
C PRO A 394 -2.32 -23.06 -79.63
N GLY A 395 -3.25 -22.53 -80.44
CA GLY A 395 -4.56 -22.07 -79.97
C GLY A 395 -5.49 -23.18 -79.45
N LYS A 396 -5.44 -24.39 -80.01
CA LYS A 396 -6.25 -25.53 -79.51
C LYS A 396 -5.78 -26.05 -78.16
N LYS A 397 -4.47 -26.02 -77.88
CA LYS A 397 -3.91 -26.42 -76.57
C LYS A 397 -4.23 -25.40 -75.50
N LEU A 398 -4.04 -24.11 -75.80
CA LEU A 398 -4.41 -23.00 -74.93
C LEU A 398 -5.91 -22.97 -74.61
N GLU A 399 -6.78 -23.18 -75.60
CA GLU A 399 -8.23 -23.23 -75.40
C GLU A 399 -8.64 -24.46 -74.57
N GLN A 400 -7.99 -25.61 -74.75
CA GLN A 400 -8.24 -26.81 -73.96
C GLN A 400 -7.72 -26.72 -72.52
N GLU A 401 -6.54 -26.14 -72.31
CA GLU A 401 -5.97 -25.93 -70.98
C GLU A 401 -6.75 -24.84 -70.23
N GLY A 402 -7.08 -23.72 -70.89
CA GLY A 402 -7.96 -22.68 -70.35
C GLY A 402 -9.35 -23.20 -69.98
N LYS A 403 -9.98 -24.00 -70.86
CA LYS A 403 -11.28 -24.66 -70.54
C LYS A 403 -11.16 -25.69 -69.43
N LYS A 404 -10.06 -26.44 -69.34
CA LYS A 404 -9.79 -27.38 -68.23
C LYS A 404 -9.61 -26.66 -66.90
N LEU A 405 -8.90 -25.53 -66.90
CA LEU A 405 -8.73 -24.68 -65.72
C LEU A 405 -10.07 -24.12 -65.29
N LEU A 406 -10.83 -23.46 -66.18
CA LEU A 406 -12.13 -22.88 -65.86
C LEU A 406 -13.09 -23.93 -65.26
N LYS A 407 -13.18 -25.12 -65.87
CA LYS A 407 -13.98 -26.24 -65.32
C LYS A 407 -13.49 -26.71 -63.94
N LYS A 408 -12.18 -26.81 -63.71
CA LYS A 408 -11.61 -27.23 -62.41
C LYS A 408 -11.76 -26.16 -61.32
N PHE A 409 -11.84 -24.89 -61.70
CA PHE A 409 -12.18 -23.80 -60.80
C PHE A 409 -13.68 -23.74 -60.47
N GLY A 410 -14.52 -24.58 -61.09
CA GLY A 410 -15.95 -24.67 -60.81
C GLY A 410 -16.81 -23.66 -61.56
N LEU A 411 -16.36 -23.23 -62.75
CA LEU A 411 -17.07 -22.28 -63.64
C LEU A 411 -17.32 -22.88 -65.02
#